data_AF-W1XQN0-F1
#
_entry.id   AF-W1XQN0-F1
#
_cell.length_a   1.000
_cell.length_b   1.000
_cell.length_c   1.000
_cell.angle_alpha   90.00
_cell.angle_beta   90.00
_cell.angle_gamma   90.00
#
_symmetry.space_group_name_H-M   'P 1'
#
loop_
_entity.id
_entity.type
_entity.pdbx_description
1 polymer ?
#
loop_
_entity_poly.entity_id
_entity_poly.type
_entity_poly.pdbx_seq_one_letter_code
_entity_poly.pdbx_strand_id
1 'polypeptide(L)' 'CYCKSYVVEYGVPAVIARLAQTFGPGVPVSDNRVFMQFTKSALKHENIVLHTKGDSMSNYCYILDK' A
#
# COMPACT_ATOMS: atom_id res chain seq x y z
N CYS A 1 12.82 1.19 -16.41
CA CYS A 1 13.13 1.43 -14.98
C CYS A 1 14.54 1.98 -14.87
N TYR A 2 14.71 3.23 -14.41
CA TYR A 2 16.03 3.87 -14.28
C TYR A 2 17.03 3.03 -13.47
N CYS A 3 16.60 2.41 -12.37
CA CYS A 3 17.46 1.51 -11.58
C CYS A 3 18.05 0.36 -12.42
N LYS A 4 17.28 -0.23 -13.34
CA LYS A 4 17.77 -1.31 -14.22
C LYS A 4 18.74 -0.77 -15.27
N SER A 5 18.49 0.41 -15.82
CA SER A 5 19.41 1.05 -16.77
C SER A 5 20.76 1.34 -16.12
N TYR A 6 20.79 1.87 -14.89
CA TYR A 6 22.03 2.17 -14.18
C TYR A 6 22.82 0.92 -13.76
N VAL A 7 22.15 -0.18 -13.44
CA VAL A 7 22.81 -1.48 -13.21
C VAL A 7 23.54 -1.94 -14.48
N VAL A 8 22.91 -1.77 -15.66
CA VAL A 8 23.47 -2.23 -16.94
C VAL A 8 24.58 -1.32 -17.44
N GLU A 9 24.42 0.00 -17.31
CA GLU A 9 25.35 0.98 -17.87
C GLU A 9 26.54 1.28 -16.94
N TYR A 10 26.30 1.31 -15.62
CA TYR A 10 27.30 1.74 -14.63
C TYR A 10 27.64 0.67 -13.59
N GLY A 11 27.06 -0.53 -13.67
CA GLY A 11 27.34 -1.61 -12.72
C GLY A 11 26.90 -1.34 -11.28
N VAL A 12 26.01 -0.36 -11.07
CA VAL A 12 25.53 0.01 -9.72
C VAL A 12 24.76 -1.16 -9.12
N PRO A 13 25.09 -1.65 -7.91
CA PRO A 13 24.35 -2.73 -7.27
C PRO A 13 22.98 -2.21 -6.82
N ALA A 14 21.91 -2.66 -7.47
CA ALA A 14 20.54 -2.29 -7.11
C ALA A 14 19.60 -3.50 -7.13
N VAL A 15 18.64 -3.50 -6.20
CA VAL A 15 17.57 -4.51 -6.09
C VAL A 15 16.23 -3.79 -6.15
N ILE A 16 15.28 -4.34 -6.93
CA ILE A 16 13.93 -3.77 -7.06
C ILE A 16 12.95 -4.64 -6.29
N ALA A 17 12.54 -4.19 -5.11
CA ALA A 17 11.47 -4.83 -4.35
C ALA A 17 10.09 -4.32 -4.84
N ARG A 18 9.13 -5.24 -5.00
CA ARG A 18 7.73 -4.92 -5.34
C ARG A 18 6.83 -5.40 -4.21
N LEU A 19 6.53 -4.50 -3.28
CA LEU A 19 5.68 -4.82 -2.14
C LEU A 19 4.20 -4.65 -2.50
N ALA A 20 3.36 -5.49 -1.89
CA ALA A 20 1.91 -5.28 -1.85
C ALA A 20 1.57 -4.04 -0.98
N GLN A 21 0.29 -3.65 -0.91
CA GLN A 21 -0.08 -2.50 -0.08
C GLN A 21 0.19 -2.80 1.40
N THR A 22 1.09 -2.04 2.01
CA THR A 22 1.46 -2.24 3.41
C THR A 22 0.52 -1.49 4.35
N PHE A 23 0.16 -2.13 5.47
CA PHE A 23 -0.69 -1.55 6.52
C PHE A 23 -0.19 -1.95 7.92
N GLY A 24 -0.49 -1.13 8.94
CA GLY A 24 -0.15 -1.41 10.33
C GLY A 24 0.06 -0.16 11.20
N PRO A 25 0.60 -0.33 12.41
CA PRO A 25 0.92 0.78 13.32
C PRO A 25 1.81 1.85 12.68
N GLY A 26 1.52 3.13 12.94
CA GLY A 26 2.31 4.25 12.43
C GLY A 26 1.93 4.76 11.04
N VAL A 27 0.91 4.17 10.39
CA VAL A 27 0.31 4.76 9.19
C VAL A 27 -0.29 6.14 9.52
N PRO A 28 0.00 7.19 8.74
CA PRO A 28 -0.53 8.53 8.98
C PRO A 28 -2.06 8.54 8.99
N VAL A 29 -2.66 9.28 9.92
CA VAL A 29 -4.13 9.48 9.94
C VAL A 29 -4.60 10.25 8.70
N SER A 30 -3.76 11.06 8.08
CA SER A 30 -4.07 11.74 6.81
C SER A 30 -4.07 10.80 5.60
N ASP A 31 -3.61 9.57 5.74
CA ASP A 31 -3.56 8.60 4.65
C ASP A 31 -4.97 8.33 4.09
N ASN A 32 -5.06 8.34 2.77
CA ASN A 32 -6.31 8.23 2.02
C ASN A 32 -6.42 6.93 1.22
N ARG A 33 -5.58 5.93 1.51
CA ARG A 33 -5.73 4.60 0.94
C ARG A 33 -6.97 3.91 1.52
N VAL A 34 -7.51 2.96 0.77
CA VAL A 34 -8.81 2.31 1.05
C VAL A 34 -8.91 1.76 2.48
N PHE A 35 -7.87 1.07 2.96
CA PHE A 35 -7.88 0.50 4.31
C PHE A 35 -8.01 1.57 5.40
N MET A 36 -7.39 2.75 5.21
CA MET A 36 -7.49 3.86 6.15
C MET A 36 -8.85 4.56 6.09
N GLN A 37 -9.45 4.68 4.90
CA GLN A 37 -10.82 5.19 4.77
C GLN A 37 -11.80 4.29 5.53
N PHE A 38 -11.69 2.97 5.36
CA PHE A 38 -12.56 2.01 6.06
C PHE A 38 -12.33 2.02 7.57
N THR A 39 -11.07 2.08 8.00
CA THR A 39 -10.72 2.17 9.42
C THR A 39 -11.30 3.44 10.04
N LYS A 40 -11.21 4.58 9.35
CA LYS A 40 -11.80 5.85 9.80
C LYS A 40 -13.32 5.76 9.93
N SER A 41 -14.01 5.23 8.91
CA SER A 41 -15.47 5.07 8.94
C SER A 41 -15.89 4.15 10.08
N ALA A 42 -15.18 3.02 10.29
CA ALA A 42 -15.44 2.10 11.39
C ALA A 42 -15.26 2.77 12.77
N LEU A 43 -14.18 3.54 12.96
CA LEU A 43 -13.95 4.28 14.20
C LEU A 43 -15.02 5.34 14.46
N LYS A 44 -15.46 6.04 13.41
CA LYS A 44 -16.50 7.08 13.49
C LYS A 44 -17.93 6.55 13.47
N HIS A 45 -18.12 5.24 13.32
CA HIS A 45 -19.43 4.61 13.16
C HIS A 45 -20.21 5.18 11.95
N GLU A 46 -19.48 5.53 10.90
CA GLU A 46 -20.01 6.01 9.62
C GLU A 46 -20.11 4.86 8.62
N ASN A 47 -21.00 4.98 7.65
CA ASN A 47 -21.15 3.97 6.59
C ASN A 47 -19.89 3.92 5.71
N ILE A 48 -19.45 2.71 5.39
CA ILE A 48 -18.41 2.47 4.39
C ILE A 48 -19.06 2.56 3.01
N VAL A 49 -18.74 3.62 2.26
CA VAL A 49 -19.28 3.84 0.92
C VAL A 49 -18.35 3.21 -0.12
N LEU A 50 -18.84 2.21 -0.84
CA LEU A 50 -18.13 1.64 -1.98
C LEU A 50 -18.51 2.38 -3.25
N HIS A 51 -17.51 2.93 -3.94
CA HIS A 51 -17.69 3.56 -5.25
C HIS A 51 -17.62 2.55 -6.41
N THR A 52 -17.47 1.27 -6.10
CA THR A 52 -17.38 0.16 -7.06
C THR A 52 -18.34 -0.95 -6.62
N LYS A 53 -18.48 -2.00 -7.45
CA LYS A 53 -19.29 -3.19 -7.13
C LYS A 53 -18.78 -3.99 -5.93
N GLY A 54 -17.58 -3.70 -5.43
CA GLY A 54 -16.96 -4.45 -4.33
C GLY A 54 -16.19 -5.71 -4.75
N ASP A 55 -16.14 -6.03 -6.04
CA ASP A 55 -15.44 -7.22 -6.56
C ASP A 55 -13.91 -7.07 -6.60
N SER A 56 -13.38 -5.88 -6.29
CA SER A 56 -11.96 -5.57 -6.34
C SER A 56 -11.20 -6.24 -5.19
N MET A 57 -10.32 -7.18 -5.51
CA MET A 57 -9.37 -7.76 -4.57
C MET A 57 -8.03 -7.01 -4.60
N SER A 58 -7.50 -6.69 -3.42
CA SER A 58 -6.18 -6.07 -3.27
C SER A 58 -5.32 -6.88 -2.31
N ASN A 59 -4.03 -6.97 -2.61
CA ASN A 59 -3.07 -7.63 -1.74
C ASN A 59 -2.60 -6.67 -0.66
N TYR A 60 -2.65 -7.13 0.59
CA TYR A 60 -2.18 -6.40 1.75
C TYR A 60 -1.07 -7.17 2.45
N CYS A 61 -0.07 -6.45 2.94
CA CYS A 61 1.07 -7.00 3.70
C CYS A 61 1.16 -6.23 5.02
N TYR A 62 1.27 -6.95 6.13
CA TYR A 62 1.43 -6.29 7.42
C TYR A 62 2.86 -5.74 7.54
N ILE A 63 3.05 -4.57 8.14
CA ILE A 63 4.39 -3.96 8.25
C ILE A 63 5.40 -4.82 9.03
N LEU A 64 4.93 -5.75 9.87
CA LEU A 64 5.79 -6.70 10.58
C LEU A 64 5.79 -8.10 9.95
N ASP A 65 5.17 -8.29 8.78
CA ASP A 65 5.34 -9.53 8.04
C ASP A 65 6.84 -9.69 7.74
N LYS A 66 7.41 -10.75 8.29
CA LYS A 66 8.80 -11.18 8.10
C LYS A 66 8.91 -12.10 6.90
#